data_AF-A0AAV9QLT9-F1
#
_entry.id   AF-A0AAV9QLT9-F1
#
_cell.length_a   1.000
_cell.length_b   1.000
_cell.length_c   1.000
_cell.angle_alpha   90.00
_cell.angle_beta   90.00
_cell.angle_gamma   90.00
#
_symmetry.space_group_name_H-M   'P 1'
#
loop_
_entity.id
_entity.type
_entity.pdbx_description
1 polymer ?
#
loop_
_entity_poly.entity_id
_entity_poly.type
_entity_poly.pdbx_seq_one_letter_code
_entity_poly.pdbx_strand_id
1 'polypeptide(L)'
;MSIARPDMKLRSWRRLCYPARIPVRLYSQHQTGKLSRPSRALPNGTWDSHMHVVDPKRFSLAADAKYKPQAHTLEDARAFYSQFGIQNMVLVQPSIYGNDNSCMLEALHELTPSHGRAVVGLDPNNIDQNTMQKWHALGVRGARVNLVSVGRELTESELRDELQTYARVLRPFDWVLQLYIPLRLAIPLEKIVPDLGVKVCIDHFGWPSLPEPYDPSRAVPPYELPGFESLVALLQRNTWIKLSAPYRLSKDPDMRDLDSVGRELIKEAKHRVVYGTDWPHTRFGDVDSVPFIEKCFEWCGTDTGLIEKLFRDNAEELWDAPANR
;
A
#
# COMPACT_ATOMS: atom_id res chain seq x y z
N MET A 1 -46.88 8.56 46.01
CA MET A 1 -45.58 7.94 45.68
C MET A 1 -45.62 7.55 44.22
N SER A 2 -45.07 8.39 43.35
CA SER A 2 -45.02 8.19 41.91
C SER A 2 -43.55 8.14 41.51
N ILE A 3 -43.14 7.03 40.90
CA ILE A 3 -41.76 6.72 40.52
C ILE A 3 -41.52 7.38 39.16
N ALA A 4 -40.75 8.48 39.14
CA ALA A 4 -40.31 9.13 37.92
C ALA A 4 -39.01 8.46 37.41
N ARG A 5 -39.03 8.04 36.13
CA ARG A 5 -37.85 7.59 35.38
C ARG A 5 -36.95 8.79 35.05
N PRO A 6 -35.61 8.67 35.06
CA PRO A 6 -34.75 9.66 34.42
C PRO A 6 -34.40 9.25 32.98
N ASP A 7 -34.53 10.23 32.08
CA ASP A 7 -34.13 10.23 30.68
C ASP A 7 -32.69 9.78 30.42
N MET A 8 -32.54 8.83 29.49
CA MET A 8 -31.28 8.46 28.88
C MET A 8 -30.96 9.44 27.74
N LYS A 9 -30.31 10.56 28.08
CA LYS A 9 -29.78 11.50 27.07
C LYS A 9 -28.53 10.92 26.40
N LEU A 10 -28.64 10.64 25.10
CA LEU A 10 -27.52 10.43 24.19
C LEU A 10 -26.47 11.53 24.36
N ARG A 11 -25.26 11.15 24.80
CA ARG A 11 -24.10 12.04 24.75
C ARG A 11 -23.30 11.78 23.47
N SER A 12 -23.14 12.86 22.73
CA SER A 12 -22.43 12.97 21.47
C SER A 12 -20.93 12.67 21.64
N TRP A 13 -20.46 11.63 20.95
CA TRP A 13 -19.04 11.45 20.68
C TRP A 13 -18.65 12.35 19.49
N ARG A 14 -18.46 13.63 19.76
CA ARG A 14 -17.74 14.56 18.87
C ARG A 14 -16.59 15.16 19.65
N ARG A 15 -15.41 14.56 19.51
CA ARG A 15 -14.06 15.16 19.65
C ARG A 15 -13.04 14.02 19.82
N LEU A 16 -12.49 13.57 18.71
CA LEU A 16 -11.10 13.14 18.65
C LEU A 16 -10.54 13.83 17.41
N CYS A 17 -9.84 14.92 17.68
CA CYS A 17 -9.25 15.79 16.68
C CYS A 17 -8.20 15.00 15.88
N TYR A 18 -8.26 15.13 14.57
CA TYR A 18 -7.16 14.82 13.66
C TYR A 18 -5.86 15.46 14.18
N PRO A 19 -4.71 14.78 14.12
CA PRO A 19 -3.45 15.50 14.19
C PRO A 19 -3.37 16.42 12.96
N ALA A 20 -3.25 17.71 13.25
CA ALA A 20 -2.97 18.75 12.28
C ALA A 20 -1.72 18.40 11.46
N ARG A 21 -1.76 18.72 10.16
CA ARG A 21 -0.64 18.90 9.23
C ARG A 21 0.66 18.17 9.62
N ILE A 22 0.92 17.03 8.98
CA ILE A 22 2.25 16.41 8.97
C ILE A 22 3.25 17.50 8.52
N PRO A 23 4.17 17.96 9.38
CA PRO A 23 5.18 18.92 8.97
C PRO A 23 6.10 18.23 7.96
N VAL A 24 6.29 18.86 6.79
CA VAL A 24 7.38 18.50 5.88
C VAL A 24 8.67 18.87 6.60
N ARG A 25 9.29 17.91 7.29
CA ARG A 25 10.67 18.07 7.75
C ARG A 25 11.57 17.52 6.66
N LEU A 26 12.41 18.41 6.14
CA LEU A 26 13.59 18.06 5.35
C LEU A 26 14.44 17.13 6.21
N TYR A 27 14.73 15.92 5.71
CA TYR A 27 15.77 15.06 6.25
C TYR A 27 17.13 15.71 5.95
N SER A 28 17.48 16.75 6.71
CA SER A 28 18.82 17.32 6.65
C SER A 28 19.77 16.48 7.51
N GLN A 29 20.32 15.43 6.92
CA GLN A 29 21.71 15.09 7.17
C GLN A 29 22.45 15.12 5.84
N HIS A 30 23.32 16.12 5.69
CA HIS A 30 24.39 16.04 4.71
C HIS A 30 25.26 14.83 5.03
N GLN A 31 24.94 13.68 4.45
CA GLN A 31 25.92 12.65 4.16
C GLN A 31 26.22 12.72 2.67
N THR A 32 27.29 13.43 2.33
CA THR A 32 28.09 13.10 1.16
C THR A 32 28.68 11.70 1.40
N GLY A 33 27.90 10.66 1.16
CA GLY A 33 28.22 9.29 1.56
C GLY A 33 27.74 8.31 0.50
N LYS A 34 28.60 7.34 0.17
CA LYS A 34 28.30 6.15 -0.65
C LYS A 34 26.81 5.78 -0.60
N LEU A 35 26.19 5.61 -1.77
CA LEU A 35 24.91 4.91 -1.89
C LEU A 35 24.99 3.64 -1.04
N SER A 36 24.16 3.58 0.00
CA SER A 36 24.01 2.38 0.81
C SER A 36 23.61 1.24 -0.12
N ARG A 37 24.11 0.05 0.15
CA ARG A 37 23.75 -1.17 -0.59
C ARG A 37 23.20 -2.17 0.40
N PRO A 38 22.20 -2.98 0.01
CA PRO A 38 21.76 -4.08 0.85
C PRO A 38 22.91 -5.04 1.18
N SER A 39 22.86 -5.67 2.35
CA SER A 39 23.84 -6.63 2.86
C SER A 39 23.96 -7.88 1.98
N ARG A 40 22.93 -8.18 1.19
CA ARG A 40 22.90 -9.23 0.18
C ARG A 40 22.04 -8.80 -1.01
N ALA A 41 22.26 -9.43 -2.17
CA ALA A 41 21.43 -9.20 -3.34
C ALA A 41 19.97 -9.63 -3.07
N LEU A 42 19.03 -8.87 -3.64
CA LEU A 42 17.64 -9.28 -3.71
C LEU A 42 17.48 -10.48 -4.67
N PRO A 43 16.46 -11.32 -4.48
CA PRO A 43 16.16 -12.40 -5.42
C PRO A 43 16.03 -11.92 -6.86
N ASN A 44 16.54 -12.71 -7.81
CA ASN A 44 16.29 -12.46 -9.23
C ASN A 44 14.78 -12.47 -9.50
N GLY A 45 14.32 -11.52 -10.30
CA GLY A 45 12.89 -11.35 -10.58
C GLY A 45 12.11 -10.62 -9.49
N THR A 46 12.78 -10.00 -8.50
CA THR A 46 12.11 -9.19 -7.48
C THR A 46 11.15 -8.17 -8.09
N TRP A 47 9.95 -8.09 -7.50
CA TRP A 47 8.91 -7.13 -7.81
C TRP A 47 8.86 -6.03 -6.75
N ASP A 48 8.86 -4.77 -7.19
CA ASP A 48 8.30 -3.70 -6.38
C ASP A 48 6.79 -3.65 -6.60
N SER A 49 6.00 -4.04 -5.58
CA SER A 49 4.54 -4.07 -5.67
C SER A 49 3.85 -2.74 -5.35
N HIS A 50 4.58 -1.65 -5.11
CA HIS A 50 4.00 -0.34 -4.86
C HIS A 50 4.97 0.79 -5.20
N MET A 51 4.81 1.39 -6.38
CA MET A 51 5.52 2.61 -6.73
C MET A 51 4.66 3.52 -7.62
N HIS A 52 5.08 4.77 -7.80
CA HIS A 52 4.38 5.75 -8.61
C HIS A 52 5.32 6.35 -9.66
N VAL A 53 4.77 6.72 -10.82
CA VAL A 53 5.40 7.65 -11.75
C VAL A 53 4.63 8.96 -11.76
N VAL A 54 5.34 10.06 -11.93
CA VAL A 54 4.79 11.40 -11.78
C VAL A 54 5.47 12.34 -12.76
N ASP A 55 4.70 12.98 -13.64
CA ASP A 55 5.21 14.02 -14.54
C ASP A 55 4.18 15.17 -14.67
N PRO A 56 4.20 16.15 -13.76
CA PRO A 56 3.24 17.26 -13.75
C PRO A 56 3.54 18.30 -14.84
N LYS A 57 4.61 18.13 -15.64
CA LYS A 57 4.89 19.00 -16.79
C LYS A 57 4.09 18.56 -18.00
N ARG A 58 3.90 17.24 -18.16
CA ARG A 58 3.19 16.63 -19.29
C ARG A 58 1.73 16.28 -18.98
N PHE A 59 1.42 15.93 -17.72
CA PHE A 59 0.09 15.49 -17.31
C PHE A 59 -0.49 16.43 -16.25
N SER A 60 -1.74 16.85 -16.47
CA SER A 60 -2.44 17.77 -15.57
C SER A 60 -2.76 17.10 -14.24
N LEU A 61 -2.56 17.83 -13.14
CA LEU A 61 -3.01 17.39 -11.83
C LEU A 61 -4.54 17.44 -11.75
N ALA A 62 -5.12 16.56 -10.95
CA ALA A 62 -6.52 16.62 -10.57
C ALA A 62 -6.84 17.92 -9.83
N ALA A 63 -8.07 18.42 -9.99
CA ALA A 63 -8.50 19.68 -9.37
C ALA A 63 -8.39 19.68 -7.83
N ASP A 64 -8.52 18.51 -7.22
CA ASP A 64 -8.46 18.28 -5.77
C ASP A 64 -7.09 17.74 -5.28
N ALA A 65 -6.07 17.76 -6.13
CA ALA A 65 -4.72 17.32 -5.80
C ALA A 65 -4.19 18.01 -4.54
N LYS A 66 -3.74 17.22 -3.55
CA LYS A 66 -3.31 17.72 -2.23
C LYS A 66 -1.93 18.36 -2.21
N TYR A 67 -1.13 18.16 -3.27
CA TYR A 67 0.22 18.71 -3.39
C TYR A 67 0.65 18.72 -4.86
N LYS A 68 1.67 19.53 -5.17
CA LYS A 68 2.34 19.56 -6.48
C LYS A 68 3.69 18.84 -6.38
N PRO A 69 3.88 17.71 -7.04
CA PRO A 69 5.14 16.95 -7.01
C PRO A 69 6.19 17.56 -7.95
N GLN A 70 7.44 17.12 -7.80
CA GLN A 70 8.42 17.18 -8.89
C GLN A 70 8.22 16.00 -9.86
N ALA A 71 8.84 16.08 -11.03
CA ALA A 71 8.80 14.97 -11.98
C ALA A 71 9.70 13.82 -11.48
N HIS A 72 9.16 12.61 -11.55
CA HIS A 72 9.77 11.32 -11.24
C HIS A 72 9.26 10.33 -12.28
N THR A 73 10.01 10.21 -13.37
CA THR A 73 9.65 9.45 -14.57
C THR A 73 9.97 7.97 -14.43
N LEU A 74 9.56 7.15 -15.41
CA LEU A 74 9.98 5.76 -15.47
C LEU A 74 11.50 5.61 -15.64
N GLU A 75 12.15 6.53 -16.35
CA GLU A 75 13.62 6.54 -16.50
C GLU A 75 14.30 6.75 -15.15
N ASP A 76 13.81 7.71 -14.36
CA ASP A 76 14.30 7.94 -12.99
C ASP A 76 14.08 6.72 -12.10
N ALA A 77 12.93 6.05 -12.24
CA ALA A 77 12.64 4.81 -11.54
C ALA A 77 13.63 3.70 -11.94
N ARG A 78 13.86 3.48 -13.24
CA ARG A 78 14.83 2.49 -13.74
C ARG A 78 16.24 2.77 -13.21
N ALA A 79 16.67 4.03 -13.20
CA ALA A 79 17.95 4.42 -12.62
C ALA A 79 18.01 4.07 -11.13
N PHE A 80 16.96 4.43 -10.37
CA PHE A 80 16.84 4.10 -8.96
C PHE A 80 16.86 2.59 -8.70
N TYR A 81 16.06 1.79 -9.41
CA TYR A 81 15.95 0.35 -9.17
C TYR A 81 17.15 -0.47 -9.67
N SER A 82 17.91 0.06 -10.63
CA SER A 82 19.13 -0.60 -11.14
C SER A 82 20.15 -0.90 -10.05
N GLN A 83 20.21 -0.08 -9.00
CA GLN A 83 21.13 -0.28 -7.87
C GLN A 83 20.77 -1.51 -7.00
N PHE A 84 19.51 -1.98 -7.09
CA PHE A 84 18.98 -3.12 -6.36
C PHE A 84 18.75 -4.36 -7.25
N GLY A 85 18.94 -4.22 -8.57
CA GLY A 85 18.62 -5.29 -9.53
C GLY A 85 17.12 -5.52 -9.74
N ILE A 86 16.27 -4.57 -9.35
CA ILE A 86 14.81 -4.67 -9.52
C ILE A 86 14.46 -4.22 -10.95
N GLN A 87 13.76 -5.09 -11.67
CA GLN A 87 13.26 -4.82 -13.03
C GLN A 87 11.74 -4.82 -13.10
N ASN A 88 11.08 -5.50 -12.17
CA ASN A 88 9.64 -5.69 -12.19
C ASN A 88 8.95 -4.72 -11.24
N MET A 89 7.90 -4.05 -11.71
CA MET A 89 7.24 -2.96 -10.98
C MET A 89 5.72 -3.02 -11.15
N VAL A 90 5.02 -2.72 -10.05
CA VAL A 90 3.59 -2.42 -10.05
C VAL A 90 3.42 -0.92 -9.90
N LEU A 91 3.04 -0.28 -11.00
CA LEU A 91 2.73 1.15 -11.02
C LEU A 91 1.36 1.37 -10.38
N VAL A 92 1.30 2.14 -9.30
CA VAL A 92 0.06 2.49 -8.61
C VAL A 92 -0.30 3.92 -8.95
N GLN A 93 -1.55 4.16 -9.35
CA GLN A 93 -2.03 5.51 -9.65
C GLN A 93 -1.93 6.41 -8.38
N PRO A 94 -1.19 7.52 -8.42
CA PRO A 94 -1.12 8.44 -7.30
C PRO A 94 -2.33 9.38 -7.32
N SER A 95 -2.88 9.69 -6.15
CA SER A 95 -4.15 10.46 -6.02
C SER A 95 -4.10 11.87 -6.61
N ILE A 96 -2.91 12.42 -6.86
CA ILE A 96 -2.71 13.74 -7.47
C ILE A 96 -3.20 13.83 -8.92
N TYR A 97 -3.39 12.70 -9.60
CA TYR A 97 -3.94 12.61 -10.95
C TYR A 97 -5.39 12.12 -10.97
N GLY A 98 -5.98 11.80 -9.81
CA GLY A 98 -7.32 11.25 -9.72
C GLY A 98 -7.47 10.00 -10.59
N ASN A 99 -8.47 10.01 -11.46
CA ASN A 99 -8.77 8.91 -12.39
C ASN A 99 -8.13 9.09 -13.78
N ASP A 100 -7.33 10.13 -14.00
CA ASP A 100 -6.51 10.25 -15.21
C ASP A 100 -5.25 9.40 -15.06
N ASN A 101 -5.30 8.18 -15.59
CA ASN A 101 -4.20 7.22 -15.50
C ASN A 101 -3.14 7.42 -16.59
N SER A 102 -3.23 8.45 -17.43
CA SER A 102 -2.42 8.56 -18.66
C SER A 102 -0.91 8.50 -18.41
N CYS A 103 -0.43 9.20 -17.38
CA CYS A 103 0.99 9.18 -16.99
C CYS A 103 1.47 7.77 -16.63
N MET A 104 0.68 7.06 -15.82
CA MET A 104 0.98 5.70 -15.39
C MET A 104 0.88 4.69 -16.54
N LEU A 105 -0.12 4.81 -17.40
CA LEU A 105 -0.35 3.91 -18.53
C LEU A 105 0.74 4.06 -19.60
N GLU A 106 1.26 5.26 -19.82
CA GLU A 106 2.41 5.47 -20.71
C GLU A 106 3.66 4.75 -20.18
N ALA A 107 3.97 4.90 -18.89
CA ALA A 107 5.06 4.15 -18.26
C ALA A 107 4.83 2.63 -18.29
N LEU A 108 3.59 2.17 -18.09
CA LEU A 108 3.26 0.74 -18.18
C LEU A 108 3.51 0.19 -19.58
N HIS A 109 3.15 0.94 -20.62
CA HIS A 109 3.39 0.56 -22.01
C HIS A 109 4.89 0.34 -22.26
N GLU A 110 5.75 1.21 -21.74
CA GLU A 110 7.21 1.07 -21.84
C GLU A 110 7.80 -0.08 -21.02
N LEU A 111 7.20 -0.44 -19.88
CA LEU A 111 7.63 -1.59 -19.08
C LEU A 111 7.23 -2.92 -19.72
N THR A 112 6.16 -2.92 -20.53
CA THR A 112 5.51 -4.11 -21.11
C THR A 112 4.92 -5.05 -20.03
N PRO A 113 3.98 -5.95 -20.40
CA PRO A 113 3.47 -6.97 -19.48
C PRO A 113 4.51 -7.97 -18.96
N SER A 114 5.76 -7.94 -19.43
CA SER A 114 6.83 -8.80 -18.90
C SER A 114 7.37 -8.27 -17.57
N HIS A 115 7.44 -6.95 -17.40
CA HIS A 115 8.04 -6.29 -16.24
C HIS A 115 7.10 -5.31 -15.53
N GLY A 116 5.99 -4.94 -16.17
CA GLY A 116 5.06 -3.94 -15.68
C GLY A 116 3.69 -4.52 -15.34
N ARG A 117 3.19 -4.14 -14.17
CA ARG A 117 1.77 -4.25 -13.80
C ARG A 117 1.28 -2.89 -13.32
N ALA A 118 -0.03 -2.69 -13.27
CA ALA A 118 -0.56 -1.44 -12.73
C ALA A 118 -1.87 -1.58 -11.96
N VAL A 119 -2.08 -0.61 -11.08
CA VAL A 119 -3.29 -0.41 -10.29
C VAL A 119 -3.84 0.99 -10.59
N VAL A 120 -4.98 1.06 -11.28
CA VAL A 120 -5.59 2.32 -11.74
C VAL A 120 -6.44 3.01 -10.67
N GLY A 121 -6.62 4.31 -10.81
CA GLY A 121 -7.76 5.04 -10.25
C GLY A 121 -8.91 5.04 -11.25
N LEU A 122 -10.14 4.75 -10.82
CA LEU A 122 -11.31 4.77 -11.71
C LEU A 122 -12.57 5.16 -10.94
N ASP A 123 -13.62 5.52 -11.68
CA ASP A 123 -14.98 5.59 -11.15
C ASP A 123 -15.74 4.33 -11.61
N PRO A 124 -16.07 3.39 -10.71
CA PRO A 124 -16.72 2.13 -11.10
C PRO A 124 -18.16 2.31 -11.62
N ASN A 125 -18.74 3.50 -11.49
CA ASN A 125 -20.05 3.85 -12.05
C ASN A 125 -19.96 4.43 -13.47
N ASN A 126 -18.78 4.86 -13.90
CA ASN A 126 -18.57 5.55 -15.17
C ASN A 126 -17.40 4.97 -16.00
N ILE A 127 -17.05 3.71 -15.75
CA ILE A 127 -16.01 2.98 -16.49
C ILE A 127 -16.66 1.99 -17.47
N ASP A 128 -16.25 2.04 -18.73
CA ASP A 128 -16.74 1.13 -19.76
C ASP A 128 -15.85 -0.11 -19.92
N GLN A 129 -16.45 -1.20 -20.41
CA GLN A 129 -15.78 -2.49 -20.55
C GLN A 129 -14.65 -2.47 -21.59
N ASN A 130 -14.76 -1.67 -22.65
CA ASN A 130 -13.72 -1.60 -23.69
C ASN A 130 -12.45 -0.93 -23.14
N THR A 131 -12.59 0.11 -22.32
CA THR A 131 -11.47 0.71 -21.60
C THR A 131 -10.81 -0.30 -20.66
N MET A 132 -11.60 -1.05 -19.87
CA MET A 132 -11.07 -2.10 -18.99
C MET A 132 -10.32 -3.21 -19.76
N GLN A 133 -10.84 -3.64 -20.92
CA GLN A 133 -10.18 -4.63 -21.79
C GLN A 133 -8.83 -4.11 -22.30
N LYS A 134 -8.77 -2.86 -22.78
CA LYS A 134 -7.51 -2.24 -23.22
C LYS A 134 -6.50 -2.14 -22.10
N TRP A 135 -6.93 -1.70 -20.91
CA TRP A 135 -6.09 -1.63 -19.72
C TRP A 135 -5.59 -3.01 -19.29
N HIS A 136 -6.45 -4.04 -19.31
CA HIS A 136 -6.04 -5.39 -18.98
C HIS A 136 -4.98 -5.93 -19.93
N ALA A 137 -5.17 -5.73 -21.24
CA ALA A 137 -4.19 -6.11 -22.27
C ALA A 137 -2.85 -5.38 -22.11
N LEU A 138 -2.87 -4.13 -21.63
CA LEU A 138 -1.66 -3.36 -21.34
C LEU A 138 -0.92 -3.84 -20.08
N GLY A 139 -1.58 -4.56 -19.18
CA GLY A 139 -0.99 -5.08 -17.93
C GLY A 139 -1.63 -4.54 -16.64
N VAL A 140 -2.73 -3.79 -16.72
CA VAL A 140 -3.49 -3.41 -15.51
C VAL A 140 -4.09 -4.66 -14.89
N ARG A 141 -3.98 -4.75 -13.55
CA ARG A 141 -4.45 -5.89 -12.74
C ARG A 141 -5.14 -5.47 -11.45
N GLY A 142 -5.40 -4.18 -11.26
CA GLY A 142 -6.11 -3.74 -10.08
C GLY A 142 -6.67 -2.33 -10.20
N ALA A 143 -7.55 -2.00 -9.26
CA ALA A 143 -7.98 -0.64 -9.00
C ALA A 143 -7.82 -0.31 -7.52
N ARG A 144 -7.63 0.98 -7.22
CA ARG A 144 -7.34 1.46 -5.85
C ARG A 144 -8.50 2.23 -5.25
N VAL A 145 -8.85 1.89 -4.00
CA VAL A 145 -9.61 2.74 -3.09
C VAL A 145 -8.68 3.30 -2.02
N ASN A 146 -8.69 4.61 -1.86
CA ASN A 146 -7.80 5.32 -0.95
C ASN A 146 -8.61 6.21 -0.01
N LEU A 147 -8.57 5.88 1.29
CA LEU A 147 -9.24 6.65 2.33
C LEU A 147 -8.24 7.48 3.14
N VAL A 148 -7.02 6.97 3.35
CA VAL A 148 -6.02 7.59 4.23
C VAL A 148 -5.49 8.90 3.65
N SER A 149 -4.99 8.93 2.41
CA SER A 149 -4.30 10.12 1.92
C SER A 149 -5.24 11.30 1.63
N VAL A 150 -6.53 11.02 1.52
CA VAL A 150 -7.60 12.00 1.26
C VAL A 150 -8.44 12.31 2.51
N GLY A 151 -8.20 11.61 3.63
CA GLY A 151 -8.89 11.84 4.90
C GLY A 151 -10.39 11.49 4.86
N ARG A 152 -10.75 10.42 4.14
CA ARG A 152 -12.13 9.94 4.06
C ARG A 152 -12.40 8.97 5.21
N GLU A 153 -13.53 9.17 5.89
CA GLU A 153 -14.06 8.26 6.89
C GLU A 153 -15.40 7.72 6.38
N LEU A 154 -15.60 6.41 6.47
CA LEU A 154 -16.80 5.73 5.99
C LEU A 154 -17.37 4.89 7.13
N THR A 155 -18.69 4.83 7.21
CA THR A 155 -19.39 3.82 7.99
C THR A 155 -19.18 2.42 7.38
N GLU A 156 -19.48 1.36 8.14
CA GLU A 156 -19.40 -0.02 7.62
C GLU A 156 -20.28 -0.22 6.37
N SER A 157 -21.46 0.42 6.33
CA SER A 157 -22.37 0.35 5.17
C SER A 157 -21.81 1.06 3.95
N GLU A 158 -21.32 2.29 4.10
CA GLU A 158 -20.74 3.05 2.98
C GLU A 158 -19.48 2.35 2.43
N LEU A 159 -18.65 1.79 3.32
CA LEU A 159 -17.49 0.98 2.91
C LEU A 159 -17.95 -0.25 2.12
N ARG A 160 -18.95 -0.99 2.61
CA ARG A 160 -19.49 -2.16 1.90
C ARG A 160 -19.99 -1.78 0.50
N ASP A 161 -20.79 -0.74 0.40
CA ASP A 161 -21.39 -0.30 -0.87
C ASP A 161 -20.32 0.12 -1.88
N GLU A 162 -19.31 0.90 -1.44
CA GLU A 162 -18.19 1.31 -2.30
C GLU A 162 -17.39 0.10 -2.78
N LEU A 163 -16.99 -0.81 -1.88
CA LEU A 163 -16.20 -1.99 -2.25
C LEU A 163 -16.98 -2.95 -3.15
N GLN A 164 -18.29 -3.13 -2.93
CA GLN A 164 -19.14 -3.93 -3.83
C GLN A 164 -19.24 -3.31 -5.23
N THR A 165 -19.32 -1.97 -5.31
CA THR A 165 -19.37 -1.26 -6.58
C THR A 165 -18.08 -1.44 -7.38
N TYR A 166 -16.92 -1.34 -6.73
CA TYR A 166 -15.62 -1.68 -7.35
C TYR A 166 -15.57 -3.15 -7.75
N ALA A 167 -15.85 -4.08 -6.83
CA ALA A 167 -15.76 -5.51 -7.09
C ALA A 167 -16.59 -5.93 -8.31
N ARG A 168 -17.79 -5.34 -8.51
CA ARG A 168 -18.65 -5.59 -9.69
C ARG A 168 -17.91 -5.42 -11.02
N VAL A 169 -17.10 -4.38 -11.17
CA VAL A 169 -16.38 -4.11 -12.43
C VAL A 169 -15.03 -4.82 -12.52
N LEU A 170 -14.45 -5.22 -11.38
CA LEU A 170 -13.14 -5.89 -11.31
C LEU A 170 -13.22 -7.40 -11.53
N ARG A 171 -14.29 -8.07 -11.06
CA ARG A 171 -14.49 -9.53 -11.17
C ARG A 171 -14.26 -10.09 -12.57
N PRO A 172 -14.78 -9.50 -13.68
CA PRO A 172 -14.64 -10.09 -15.01
C PRO A 172 -13.19 -10.21 -15.50
N PHE A 173 -12.24 -9.53 -14.85
CA PHE A 173 -10.84 -9.50 -15.23
C PHE A 173 -9.91 -10.11 -14.16
N ASP A 174 -10.46 -10.69 -13.09
CA ASP A 174 -9.72 -11.12 -11.90
C ASP A 174 -8.79 -10.03 -11.32
N TRP A 175 -9.23 -8.77 -11.40
CA TRP A 175 -8.44 -7.65 -10.88
C TRP A 175 -8.48 -7.57 -9.36
N VAL A 176 -7.35 -7.18 -8.78
CA VAL A 176 -7.15 -6.92 -7.36
C VAL A 176 -7.81 -5.60 -6.97
N LEU A 177 -8.54 -5.61 -5.86
CA LEU A 177 -9.01 -4.40 -5.19
C LEU A 177 -7.96 -3.97 -4.16
N GLN A 178 -7.18 -2.93 -4.48
CA GLN A 178 -6.18 -2.37 -3.57
C GLN A 178 -6.80 -1.35 -2.62
N LEU A 179 -6.53 -1.48 -1.32
CA LEU A 179 -7.09 -0.64 -0.27
C LEU A 179 -5.99 0.09 0.51
N TYR A 180 -6.02 1.42 0.47
CA TYR A 180 -5.27 2.24 1.42
C TYR A 180 -6.21 2.77 2.50
N ILE A 181 -6.27 2.03 3.61
CA ILE A 181 -7.20 2.23 4.73
C ILE A 181 -6.46 2.14 6.08
N PRO A 182 -6.97 2.76 7.15
CA PRO A 182 -6.45 2.55 8.49
C PRO A 182 -6.78 1.14 9.03
N LEU A 183 -5.88 0.58 9.86
CA LEU A 183 -5.91 -0.83 10.28
C LEU A 183 -7.23 -1.24 10.95
N ARG A 184 -7.83 -0.32 11.71
CA ARG A 184 -9.13 -0.54 12.38
C ARG A 184 -10.25 -0.95 11.43
N LEU A 185 -10.15 -0.59 10.13
CA LEU A 185 -11.14 -0.99 9.13
C LEU A 185 -11.00 -2.45 8.69
N ALA A 186 -9.95 -3.18 9.11
CA ALA A 186 -9.90 -4.63 8.95
C ALA A 186 -11.08 -5.33 9.65
N ILE A 187 -11.59 -4.77 10.76
CA ILE A 187 -12.73 -5.32 11.53
C ILE A 187 -14.00 -5.43 10.67
N PRO A 188 -14.53 -4.34 10.07
CA PRO A 188 -15.68 -4.46 9.17
C PRO A 188 -15.34 -5.24 7.88
N LEU A 189 -14.08 -5.21 7.42
CA LEU A 189 -13.69 -5.95 6.22
C LEU A 189 -13.86 -7.46 6.34
N GLU A 190 -13.71 -8.06 7.53
CA GLU A 190 -13.98 -9.49 7.74
C GLU A 190 -15.38 -9.92 7.27
N LYS A 191 -16.36 -9.01 7.38
CA LYS A 191 -17.74 -9.24 6.94
C LYS A 191 -18.00 -8.84 5.50
N ILE A 192 -17.14 -8.04 4.89
CA ILE A 192 -17.34 -7.47 3.55
C ILE A 192 -16.61 -8.30 2.50
N VAL A 193 -15.34 -8.62 2.74
CA VAL A 193 -14.45 -9.29 1.79
C VAL A 193 -15.02 -10.62 1.27
N PRO A 194 -15.66 -11.49 2.09
CA PRO A 194 -16.24 -12.74 1.59
C PRO A 194 -17.24 -12.55 0.44
N ASP A 195 -17.95 -11.42 0.40
CA ASP A 195 -18.98 -11.13 -0.61
C ASP A 195 -18.42 -10.44 -1.86
N LEU A 196 -17.14 -10.04 -1.85
CA LEU A 196 -16.56 -9.27 -2.95
C LEU A 196 -16.20 -10.14 -4.14
N GLY A 197 -15.80 -11.40 -3.96
CA GLY A 197 -15.43 -12.29 -5.07
C GLY A 197 -14.22 -11.81 -5.89
N VAL A 198 -13.35 -10.98 -5.30
CA VAL A 198 -12.08 -10.53 -5.89
C VAL A 198 -10.97 -10.68 -4.84
N LYS A 199 -9.70 -10.67 -5.29
CA LYS A 199 -8.56 -10.51 -4.39
C LYS A 199 -8.57 -9.11 -3.80
N VAL A 200 -8.27 -8.98 -2.51
CA VAL A 200 -8.08 -7.68 -1.84
C VAL A 200 -6.61 -7.54 -1.46
N CYS A 201 -6.01 -6.36 -1.66
CA CYS A 201 -4.65 -6.08 -1.22
C CYS A 201 -4.62 -4.82 -0.37
N ILE A 202 -4.20 -4.94 0.88
CA ILE A 202 -4.12 -3.83 1.82
C ILE A 202 -2.72 -3.19 1.74
N ASP A 203 -2.65 -1.86 1.65
CA ASP A 203 -1.40 -1.12 1.53
C ASP A 203 -0.71 -0.90 2.90
N HIS A 204 0.61 -0.72 2.87
CA HIS A 204 1.44 -0.15 3.94
C HIS A 204 1.19 -0.72 5.35
N PHE A 205 1.38 -2.03 5.55
CA PHE A 205 1.16 -2.71 6.84
C PHE A 205 -0.28 -2.60 7.38
N GLY A 206 -1.22 -2.14 6.56
CA GLY A 206 -2.58 -1.83 6.99
C GLY A 206 -2.71 -0.49 7.69
N TRP A 207 -1.69 0.37 7.64
CA TRP A 207 -1.68 1.68 8.27
C TRP A 207 -2.06 1.63 9.76
N PRO A 208 -1.27 0.94 10.60
CA PRO A 208 -1.52 0.82 12.03
C PRO A 208 -1.41 2.17 12.73
N SER A 209 -2.16 2.33 13.83
CA SER A 209 -1.94 3.40 14.79
C SER A 209 -0.93 2.93 15.82
N LEU A 210 0.36 3.23 15.61
CA LEU A 210 1.42 2.85 16.54
C LEU A 210 1.31 3.63 17.87
N PRO A 211 1.75 3.05 19.00
CA PRO A 211 1.73 3.73 20.30
C PRO A 211 2.54 5.03 20.29
N GLU A 212 2.00 6.08 20.91
CA GLU A 212 2.65 7.38 21.08
C GLU A 212 2.55 7.82 22.56
N PRO A 213 3.66 8.23 23.22
CA PRO A 213 5.02 8.28 22.67
C PRO A 213 5.59 6.87 22.44
N TYR A 214 6.43 6.72 21.40
CA TYR A 214 7.17 5.49 21.15
C TYR A 214 8.23 5.25 22.25
N ASP A 215 8.27 4.03 22.78
CA ASP A 215 9.27 3.55 23.73
C ASP A 215 10.12 2.45 23.08
N PRO A 216 11.38 2.73 22.67
CA PRO A 216 12.22 1.73 22.01
C PRO A 216 12.65 0.56 22.89
N SER A 217 12.41 0.63 24.21
CA SER A 217 12.64 -0.50 25.12
C SER A 217 11.48 -1.50 25.12
N ARG A 218 10.34 -1.15 24.52
CA ARG A 218 9.13 -1.97 24.49
C ARG A 218 8.75 -2.30 23.06
N ALA A 219 8.72 -3.59 22.75
CA ALA A 219 8.17 -4.06 21.48
C ALA A 219 6.68 -3.68 21.39
N VAL A 220 6.24 -3.26 20.20
CA VAL A 220 4.82 -3.04 19.91
C VAL A 220 4.13 -4.41 19.84
N PRO A 221 3.15 -4.71 20.70
CA PRO A 221 2.39 -5.96 20.62
C PRO A 221 1.38 -5.86 19.47
N PRO A 222 1.54 -6.60 18.35
CA PRO A 222 0.72 -6.38 17.15
C PRO A 222 -0.76 -6.60 17.41
N TYR A 223 -1.12 -7.60 18.21
CA TYR A 223 -2.52 -7.94 18.53
C TYR A 223 -3.23 -6.94 19.45
N GLU A 224 -2.50 -5.97 20.05
CA GLU A 224 -3.14 -4.84 20.73
C GLU A 224 -3.48 -3.69 19.77
N LEU A 225 -2.96 -3.72 18.53
CA LEU A 225 -3.28 -2.73 17.51
C LEU A 225 -4.72 -2.96 17.00
N PRO A 226 -5.61 -1.96 17.05
CA PRO A 226 -7.00 -2.13 16.64
C PRO A 226 -7.14 -2.62 15.19
N GLY A 227 -7.70 -3.83 15.03
CA GLY A 227 -7.91 -4.47 13.74
C GLY A 227 -6.80 -5.43 13.29
N PHE A 228 -5.71 -5.60 14.05
CA PHE A 228 -4.63 -6.52 13.65
C PHE A 228 -5.09 -7.99 13.61
N GLU A 229 -5.86 -8.45 14.61
CA GLU A 229 -6.43 -9.80 14.60
C GLU A 229 -7.31 -10.04 13.38
N SER A 230 -8.18 -9.08 13.05
CA SER A 230 -9.01 -9.10 11.85
C SER A 230 -8.20 -9.14 10.56
N LEU A 231 -7.10 -8.38 10.50
CA LEU A 231 -6.18 -8.42 9.38
C LEU A 231 -5.57 -9.83 9.23
N VAL A 232 -5.10 -10.44 10.31
CA VAL A 232 -4.58 -11.83 10.27
C VAL A 232 -5.65 -12.80 9.77
N ALA A 233 -6.89 -12.70 10.27
CA ALA A 233 -8.01 -13.55 9.81
C ALA A 233 -8.33 -13.37 8.32
N LEU A 234 -8.28 -12.13 7.81
CA LEU A 234 -8.43 -11.83 6.40
C LEU A 234 -7.30 -12.42 5.56
N LEU A 235 -6.07 -12.35 6.04
CA LEU A 235 -4.88 -12.89 5.36
C LEU A 235 -4.87 -14.41 5.27
N GLN A 236 -5.67 -15.12 6.06
CA GLN A 236 -5.91 -16.56 5.85
C GLN A 236 -6.81 -16.86 4.64
N ARG A 237 -7.47 -15.85 4.08
CA ARG A 237 -8.42 -15.94 2.96
C ARG A 237 -7.89 -15.18 1.73
N ASN A 238 -8.75 -14.57 0.92
CA ASN A 238 -8.38 -13.93 -0.36
C ASN A 238 -7.81 -12.50 -0.21
N THR A 239 -7.13 -12.22 0.90
CA THR A 239 -6.57 -10.89 1.21
C THR A 239 -5.06 -10.96 1.27
N TRP A 240 -4.43 -9.92 0.75
CA TRP A 240 -2.99 -9.71 0.67
C TRP A 240 -2.61 -8.44 1.40
N ILE A 241 -1.34 -8.31 1.77
CA ILE A 241 -0.79 -7.14 2.46
C ILE A 241 0.53 -6.71 1.81
N LYS A 242 0.73 -5.40 1.67
CA LYS A 242 2.00 -4.83 1.23
C LYS A 242 2.82 -4.38 2.44
N LEU A 243 4.05 -4.87 2.56
CA LEU A 243 5.06 -4.23 3.39
C LEU A 243 5.71 -3.13 2.55
N SER A 244 5.35 -1.89 2.84
CA SER A 244 5.79 -0.73 2.06
C SER A 244 5.69 0.55 2.87
N ALA A 245 6.43 1.57 2.44
CA ALA A 245 6.41 2.92 2.99
C ALA A 245 6.58 3.02 4.53
N PRO A 246 7.53 2.30 5.16
CA PRO A 246 7.66 2.30 6.61
C PRO A 246 7.93 3.70 7.19
N TYR A 247 8.59 4.58 6.43
CA TYR A 247 8.87 5.97 6.78
C TYR A 247 7.60 6.83 6.97
N ARG A 248 6.45 6.35 6.52
CA ARG A 248 5.15 6.99 6.76
C ARG A 248 4.54 6.60 8.12
N LEU A 249 5.01 5.51 8.71
CA LEU A 249 4.47 4.89 9.92
C LEU A 249 5.40 5.13 11.12
N SER A 250 6.69 4.83 10.93
CA SER A 250 7.70 4.86 11.97
C SER A 250 8.45 6.19 11.97
N LYS A 251 8.71 6.70 13.18
CA LYS A 251 9.65 7.80 13.41
C LYS A 251 11.03 7.32 13.82
N ASP A 252 11.18 6.02 14.07
CA ASP A 252 12.45 5.40 14.42
C ASP A 252 13.25 5.12 13.14
N PRO A 253 14.46 5.69 12.97
CA PRO A 253 15.30 5.40 11.81
C PRO A 253 15.60 3.90 11.63
N ASP A 254 15.62 3.15 12.74
CA ASP A 254 15.84 1.71 12.76
C ASP A 254 14.53 0.92 12.64
N MET A 255 13.36 1.58 12.54
CA MET A 255 12.04 0.95 12.37
C MET A 255 11.71 -0.14 13.41
N ARG A 256 12.23 -0.05 14.64
CA ARG A 256 12.04 -1.09 15.68
C ARG A 256 10.60 -1.17 16.16
N ASP A 257 9.84 -0.09 16.06
CA ASP A 257 8.38 -0.05 16.30
C ASP A 257 7.56 -0.88 15.31
N LEU A 258 8.14 -1.26 14.17
CA LEU A 258 7.51 -2.12 13.18
C LEU A 258 7.99 -3.59 13.26
N ASP A 259 9.01 -3.92 14.06
CA ASP A 259 9.63 -5.24 14.04
C ASP A 259 8.64 -6.38 14.33
N SER A 260 7.88 -6.28 15.42
CA SER A 260 6.89 -7.28 15.77
C SER A 260 5.78 -7.39 14.72
N VAL A 261 5.35 -6.26 14.15
CA VAL A 261 4.27 -6.20 13.15
C VAL A 261 4.74 -6.87 11.85
N GLY A 262 5.92 -6.52 11.36
CA GLY A 262 6.51 -7.09 10.14
C GLY A 262 6.76 -8.59 10.26
N ARG A 263 7.36 -9.04 11.38
CA ARG A 263 7.58 -10.47 11.65
C ARG A 263 6.28 -11.26 11.71
N GLU A 264 5.27 -10.75 12.40
CA GLU A 264 4.00 -11.46 12.56
C GLU A 264 3.23 -11.53 11.23
N LEU A 265 3.23 -10.45 10.41
CA LEU A 265 2.61 -10.49 9.09
C LEU A 265 3.31 -11.50 8.16
N ILE A 266 4.64 -11.54 8.12
CA ILE A 266 5.39 -12.53 7.31
C ILE A 266 5.10 -13.95 7.79
N LYS A 267 5.02 -14.17 9.11
CA LYS A 267 4.72 -15.48 9.71
C LYS A 267 3.31 -15.95 9.37
N GLU A 268 2.30 -15.14 9.65
CA GLU A 268 0.88 -15.50 9.51
C GLU A 268 0.44 -15.56 8.04
N ALA A 269 1.06 -14.75 7.17
CA ALA A 269 0.64 -14.57 5.79
C ALA A 269 1.79 -14.80 4.79
N LYS A 270 2.64 -15.79 5.03
CA LYS A 270 3.83 -16.10 4.21
C LYS A 270 3.60 -16.17 2.70
N HIS A 271 2.38 -16.51 2.26
CA HIS A 271 1.97 -16.60 0.85
C HIS A 271 1.22 -15.37 0.34
N ARG A 272 0.98 -14.36 1.18
CA ARG A 272 0.11 -13.21 0.88
C ARG A 272 0.69 -11.87 1.25
N VAL A 273 2.01 -11.81 1.44
CA VAL A 273 2.75 -10.60 1.80
C VAL A 273 3.66 -10.25 0.64
N VAL A 274 3.56 -9.01 0.14
CA VAL A 274 4.41 -8.51 -0.95
C VAL A 274 5.20 -7.28 -0.52
N TYR A 275 6.39 -7.12 -1.09
CA TYR A 275 7.26 -5.96 -0.87
C TYR A 275 6.90 -4.78 -1.81
N GLY A 276 7.12 -3.54 -1.35
CA GLY A 276 7.17 -2.36 -2.23
C GLY A 276 7.86 -1.16 -1.59
N THR A 277 8.55 -0.34 -2.38
CA THR A 277 9.32 0.81 -1.85
C THR A 277 8.44 2.02 -1.53
N ASP A 278 7.34 2.17 -2.27
CA ASP A 278 6.56 3.42 -2.36
C ASP A 278 7.35 4.59 -2.99
N TRP A 279 8.32 4.27 -3.87
CA TRP A 279 9.02 5.26 -4.69
C TRP A 279 8.01 6.10 -5.50
N PRO A 280 8.19 7.42 -5.67
CA PRO A 280 9.35 8.25 -5.32
C PRO A 280 9.26 8.83 -3.90
N HIS A 281 8.61 8.12 -2.99
CA HIS A 281 8.47 8.51 -1.58
C HIS A 281 7.64 9.78 -1.40
N THR A 282 6.50 9.85 -2.10
CA THR A 282 5.76 11.11 -2.28
C THR A 282 5.52 11.86 -0.97
N ARG A 283 5.90 13.15 -0.97
CA ARG A 283 5.89 14.12 0.16
C ARG A 283 7.01 13.94 1.19
N PHE A 284 7.94 13.01 0.97
CA PHE A 284 9.12 12.77 1.78
C PHE A 284 10.36 12.93 0.88
N GLY A 285 11.40 13.57 1.40
CA GLY A 285 12.68 13.73 0.72
C GLY A 285 13.74 12.86 1.37
N ASP A 286 14.76 12.51 0.60
CA ASP A 286 15.99 11.86 1.09
C ASP A 286 15.74 10.52 1.81
N VAL A 287 14.70 9.79 1.41
CA VAL A 287 14.40 8.46 1.95
C VAL A 287 15.33 7.43 1.30
N ASP A 288 16.13 6.77 2.14
CA ASP A 288 16.92 5.60 1.75
C ASP A 288 16.07 4.32 1.90
N SER A 289 15.97 3.54 0.83
CA SER A 289 15.23 2.27 0.84
C SER A 289 16.03 1.10 1.42
N VAL A 290 17.35 1.22 1.57
CA VAL A 290 18.20 0.11 2.05
C VAL A 290 17.86 -0.32 3.47
N PRO A 291 17.69 0.57 4.47
CA PRO A 291 17.29 0.15 5.81
C PRO A 291 15.99 -0.67 5.83
N PHE A 292 15.03 -0.34 4.96
CA PHE A 292 13.81 -1.12 4.86
C PHE A 292 14.02 -2.50 4.21
N ILE A 293 14.85 -2.58 3.17
CA ILE A 293 15.26 -3.86 2.57
C ILE A 293 15.94 -4.75 3.63
N GLU A 294 16.84 -4.18 4.44
CA GLU A 294 17.48 -4.89 5.55
C GLU A 294 16.47 -5.38 6.58
N LYS A 295 15.45 -4.57 6.91
CA LYS A 295 14.37 -5.01 7.81
C LYS A 295 13.56 -6.16 7.24
N CYS A 296 13.22 -6.13 5.96
CA CYS A 296 12.57 -7.26 5.30
C CYS A 296 13.43 -8.53 5.38
N PHE A 297 14.74 -8.43 5.16
CA PHE A 297 15.67 -9.54 5.36
C PHE A 297 15.73 -10.03 6.81
N GLU A 298 15.77 -9.12 7.78
CA GLU A 298 15.80 -9.43 9.21
C GLU A 298 14.53 -10.16 9.68
N TRP A 299 13.37 -9.75 9.16
CA TRP A 299 12.09 -10.36 9.50
C TRP A 299 11.89 -11.75 8.88
N CYS A 300 12.41 -11.97 7.66
CA CYS A 300 12.48 -13.31 7.07
C CYS A 300 13.53 -14.21 7.73
N GLY A 301 14.52 -13.62 8.41
CA GLY A 301 15.64 -14.35 9.02
C GLY A 301 16.49 -15.07 7.98
N THR A 302 16.85 -16.33 8.27
CA THR A 302 17.65 -17.19 7.39
C THR A 302 16.81 -18.01 6.41
N ASP A 303 15.47 -17.89 6.43
CA ASP A 303 14.59 -18.64 5.54
C ASP A 303 14.59 -18.03 4.13
N THR A 304 15.41 -18.62 3.25
CA THR A 304 15.47 -18.25 1.83
C THR A 304 14.12 -18.35 1.13
N GLY A 305 13.26 -19.30 1.49
CA GLY A 305 11.94 -19.44 0.90
C GLY A 305 10.99 -18.30 1.27
N LEU A 306 11.09 -17.73 2.48
CA LEU A 306 10.32 -16.54 2.84
C LEU A 306 10.80 -15.29 2.09
N ILE A 307 12.10 -15.17 1.85
CA ILE A 307 12.69 -14.04 1.10
C ILE A 307 12.21 -14.09 -0.35
N GLU A 308 12.31 -15.25 -1.00
CA GLU A 308 11.84 -15.44 -2.38
C GLU A 308 10.34 -15.14 -2.50
N LYS A 309 9.53 -15.58 -1.53
CA LYS A 309 8.10 -15.26 -1.48
C LYS A 309 7.84 -13.77 -1.33
N LEU A 310 8.46 -13.11 -0.36
CA LEU A 310 8.23 -11.69 -0.07
C LEU A 310 8.59 -10.78 -1.25
N PHE A 311 9.72 -11.06 -1.88
CA PHE A 311 10.27 -10.21 -2.93
C PHE A 311 9.83 -10.60 -4.35
N ARG A 312 9.45 -11.87 -4.61
CA ARG A 312 9.06 -12.35 -5.95
C ARG A 312 7.76 -13.13 -5.95
N ASP A 313 7.74 -14.35 -5.40
CA ASP A 313 6.71 -15.35 -5.77
C ASP A 313 5.28 -14.87 -5.44
N ASN A 314 5.11 -14.20 -4.29
CA ASN A 314 3.83 -13.66 -3.86
C ASN A 314 3.36 -12.54 -4.81
N ALA A 315 4.27 -11.72 -5.33
CA ALA A 315 3.93 -10.66 -6.28
C ALA A 315 3.54 -11.25 -7.64
N GLU A 316 4.23 -12.30 -8.10
CA GLU A 316 3.87 -13.00 -9.33
C GLU A 316 2.47 -13.60 -9.27
N GLU A 317 2.06 -14.17 -8.14
CA GLU A 317 0.70 -14.68 -7.91
C GLU A 317 -0.35 -13.57 -7.78
N LEU A 318 -0.07 -12.54 -6.98
CA LEU A 318 -1.02 -11.46 -6.72
C LEU A 318 -1.34 -10.69 -8.01
N TRP A 319 -0.30 -10.36 -8.79
CA TRP A 319 -0.41 -9.49 -9.95
C TRP A 319 -0.52 -10.23 -11.27
N ASP A 320 -0.79 -11.54 -11.26
CA ASP A 320 -0.91 -12.35 -12.48
C ASP A 320 0.30 -12.11 -13.41
N ALA A 321 1.50 -12.20 -12.84
CA ALA A 321 2.74 -12.01 -13.57
C ALA A 321 3.26 -13.35 -14.10
N PRO A 322 3.92 -13.37 -15.27
CA PRO A 322 4.55 -14.59 -15.74
C PRO A 322 5.61 -15.03 -14.72
N ALA A 323 5.56 -16.30 -14.32
CA ALA A 323 6.59 -16.88 -13.48
C ALA A 323 7.92 -16.84 -14.24
N ASN A 324 8.92 -16.14 -13.70
CA ASN A 324 10.28 -16.17 -14.24
C ASN A 324 10.94 -17.51 -13.86
N ARG A 325 10.65 -18.58 -14.61
CA ARG A 325 11.28 -19.89 -14.43
C ARG A 325 12.56 -20.04 -15.24
#